data_AF-A0A7S2UKS7-F1
#
_entry.id   AF-A0A7S2UKS7-F1
#
_cell.length_a   1.000
_cell.length_b   1.000
_cell.length_c   1.000
_cell.angle_alpha   90.00
_cell.angle_beta   90.00
_cell.angle_gamma   90.00
#
_symmetry.space_group_name_H-M   'P 1'
#
loop_
_entity.id
_entity.type
_entity.pdbx_description
1 polymer ?
#
loop_
_entity_poly.entity_id
_entity_poly.type
_entity_poly.pdbx_seq_one_letter_code
_entity_poly.pdbx_strand_id
1 'polypeptide(L)'
;SDLKMKHFCPNDGWVAFRNNELISGNIAKKTIGDGSKTGLLYVLLRDCGEDYAAQAMDRFAKLCSRYFGGHKGFSIGISDVTPSKKLKALKFDILHNGYTKAASNIKLYDEGTLELRPGCDLLQSLEEMLNGILGKLRESAGQEAMKALDWSNAPRIMAECGSKGSSLNISQMISCVGQQAVGGHRIQDGFVNRTLPHFQYHSLIPAAKGFVANSFYTGLTATEFFFHTMGGREGLVDTA
;
A
#
# COMPACT_ATOMS: atom_id res chain seq x y z
N SER A 1 -16.66 28.23 16.89
CA SER A 1 -16.61 28.56 15.45
C SER A 1 -16.25 27.34 14.59
N ASP A 2 -15.35 26.46 15.04
CA ASP A 2 -14.85 25.33 14.20
C ASP A 2 -15.81 24.15 13.97
N LEU A 3 -16.82 23.96 14.83
CA LEU A 3 -17.83 22.90 14.64
C LEU A 3 -18.75 23.15 13.42
N LYS A 4 -19.00 24.43 13.05
CA LYS A 4 -19.84 24.77 11.89
C LYS A 4 -19.19 24.37 10.56
N MET A 5 -17.86 24.35 10.48
CA MET A 5 -17.13 23.98 9.25
C MET A 5 -16.99 22.46 9.07
N LYS A 6 -17.18 21.65 10.13
CA LYS A 6 -17.00 20.19 10.05
C LYS A 6 -18.04 19.49 9.17
N HIS A 7 -19.31 19.91 9.26
CA HIS A 7 -20.42 19.33 8.49
C HIS A 7 -20.42 19.75 7.02
N PHE A 8 -19.76 20.85 6.67
CA PHE A 8 -19.60 21.35 5.29
C PHE A 8 -18.22 20.98 4.73
N CYS A 9 -17.81 19.73 4.87
CA CYS A 9 -16.54 19.26 4.32
C CYS A 9 -16.63 19.18 2.78
N PRO A 10 -15.74 19.84 2.01
CA PRO A 10 -15.75 19.77 0.54
C PRO A 10 -15.59 18.36 -0.02
N ASN A 11 -14.91 17.48 0.73
CA ASN A 11 -14.66 16.08 0.36
C ASN A 11 -15.68 15.12 0.99
N ASP A 12 -16.75 15.65 1.60
CA ASP A 12 -17.79 14.88 2.28
C ASP A 12 -17.24 13.84 3.29
N GLY A 13 -16.21 14.25 4.03
CA GLY A 13 -15.45 13.37 4.93
C GLY A 13 -16.02 13.25 6.35
N TRP A 14 -17.04 14.04 6.70
CA TRP A 14 -17.61 14.06 8.06
C TRP A 14 -19.02 13.47 8.06
N VAL A 15 -19.14 12.26 8.59
CA VAL A 15 -20.41 11.54 8.68
C VAL A 15 -21.22 12.02 9.88
N ALA A 16 -22.43 12.51 9.64
CA ALA A 16 -23.35 12.95 10.69
C ALA A 16 -24.74 12.35 10.50
N PHE A 17 -25.21 11.67 11.54
CA PHE A 17 -26.59 11.22 11.64
C PHE A 17 -27.34 12.07 12.66
N ARG A 18 -28.55 12.52 12.32
CA ARG A 18 -29.43 13.25 13.23
C ARG A 18 -30.86 12.75 13.04
N ASN A 19 -31.55 12.43 14.13
CA ASN A 19 -32.91 11.90 14.10
C ASN A 19 -33.07 10.71 13.12
N ASN A 20 -32.09 9.80 13.11
CA ASN A 20 -32.02 8.64 12.21
C ASN A 20 -31.86 8.95 10.70
N GLU A 21 -31.52 10.18 10.34
CA GLU A 21 -31.25 10.58 8.96
C GLU A 21 -29.76 10.89 8.76
N LEU A 22 -29.21 10.48 7.62
CA LEU A 22 -27.87 10.85 7.19
C LEU A 22 -27.90 12.29 6.67
N ILE A 23 -27.22 13.20 7.37
CA ILE A 23 -27.20 14.63 7.04
C ILE A 23 -26.00 15.00 6.17
N SER A 24 -24.85 14.40 6.44
CA SER A 24 -23.59 14.65 5.72
C SER A 24 -22.69 13.43 5.78
N GLY A 25 -21.76 13.33 4.83
CA GLY A 25 -20.65 12.40 4.84
C GLY A 25 -20.88 11.10 4.09
N ASN A 26 -19.79 10.59 3.51
CA ASN A 26 -19.77 9.28 2.85
C ASN A 26 -19.65 8.13 3.86
N ILE A 27 -20.53 7.14 3.73
CA ILE A 27 -20.50 5.93 4.54
C ILE A 27 -19.44 4.97 3.99
N ALA A 28 -18.42 4.67 4.80
CA ALA A 28 -17.34 3.74 4.48
C ALA A 28 -17.04 2.81 5.68
N LYS A 29 -15.98 1.99 5.60
CA LYS A 29 -15.59 1.04 6.65
C LYS A 29 -15.53 1.67 8.06
N LYS A 30 -15.10 2.92 8.21
CA LYS A 30 -15.04 3.59 9.53
C LYS A 30 -16.42 3.79 10.19
N THR A 31 -17.47 3.88 9.38
CA THR A 31 -18.85 4.13 9.85
C THR A 31 -19.60 2.82 10.10
N ILE A 32 -19.49 1.85 9.20
CA ILE A 32 -20.30 0.60 9.24
C ILE A 32 -19.47 -0.67 9.49
N GLY A 33 -18.14 -0.57 9.38
CA GLY A 33 -17.25 -1.71 9.53
C GLY A 33 -16.86 -2.00 10.98
N ASP A 34 -16.02 -3.03 11.11
CA ASP A 34 -15.44 -3.47 12.36
C ASP A 34 -14.41 -2.47 12.91
N GLY A 35 -14.29 -2.42 14.24
CA GLY A 35 -13.23 -1.67 14.94
C GLY A 35 -13.55 -0.22 15.31
N SER A 36 -14.67 0.34 14.85
CA SER A 36 -15.10 1.70 15.23
C SER A 36 -16.07 1.65 16.42
N LYS A 37 -15.59 2.04 17.62
CA LYS A 37 -16.45 2.21 18.82
C LYS A 37 -17.47 3.35 18.68
N THR A 38 -17.36 4.13 17.60
CA THR A 38 -18.28 5.20 17.22
C THR A 38 -19.03 4.88 15.93
N GLY A 39 -18.92 3.66 15.42
CA GLY A 39 -19.59 3.23 14.20
C GLY A 39 -21.11 3.17 14.38
N LEU A 40 -21.84 3.35 13.28
CA LEU A 40 -23.30 3.34 13.26
C LEU A 40 -23.87 2.05 13.86
N LEU A 41 -23.36 0.89 13.42
CA LEU A 41 -23.86 -0.41 13.90
C LEU A 41 -23.58 -0.60 15.40
N TYR A 42 -22.45 -0.09 15.89
CA TYR A 42 -22.12 -0.16 17.32
C TYR A 42 -23.04 0.75 18.16
N VAL A 43 -23.31 1.97 17.68
CA VAL A 43 -24.24 2.89 18.35
C VAL A 43 -25.66 2.31 18.37
N LEU A 44 -26.12 1.73 17.27
CA LEU A 44 -27.43 1.06 17.20
C LEU A 44 -27.51 -0.13 18.15
N LEU A 45 -26.46 -0.94 18.22
CA LEU A 45 -26.38 -2.07 19.16
C LEU A 45 -26.46 -1.60 20.62
N ARG A 46 -25.74 -0.52 20.97
CA ARG A 46 -25.71 0.03 22.32
C ARG A 46 -27.04 0.69 22.72
N ASP A 47 -27.62 1.49 21.83
CA ASP A 47 -28.77 2.36 22.17
C ASP A 47 -30.12 1.68 21.89
N CYS A 48 -30.20 0.77 20.91
CA CYS A 48 -31.45 0.15 20.46
C CYS A 48 -31.49 -1.38 20.64
N GLY A 49 -30.39 -2.01 21.05
CA GLY A 49 -30.31 -3.46 21.28
C GLY A 49 -29.94 -4.28 20.04
N GLU A 50 -29.73 -5.58 20.26
CA GLU A 50 -29.20 -6.52 19.26
C GLU A 50 -30.15 -6.79 18.10
N ASP A 51 -31.44 -7.00 18.37
CA ASP A 51 -32.45 -7.28 17.35
C ASP A 51 -32.58 -6.14 16.36
N TYR A 52 -32.59 -4.90 16.85
CA TYR A 52 -32.70 -3.71 16.01
C TYR A 52 -31.46 -3.52 15.13
N ALA A 53 -30.27 -3.70 15.72
CA ALA A 53 -29.01 -3.60 14.97
C ALA A 53 -28.92 -4.67 13.87
N ALA A 54 -29.33 -5.91 14.16
CA ALA A 54 -29.37 -7.00 13.19
C ALA A 54 -30.34 -6.71 12.04
N GLN A 55 -31.55 -6.22 12.35
CA GLN A 55 -32.52 -5.81 11.33
C GLN A 55 -32.02 -4.63 10.47
N ALA A 56 -31.34 -3.65 11.08
CA ALA A 56 -30.77 -2.52 10.35
C ALA A 56 -29.67 -2.98 9.38
N MET A 57 -28.80 -3.88 9.82
CA MET A 57 -27.75 -4.47 8.99
C MET A 57 -28.34 -5.27 7.80
N ASP A 58 -29.37 -6.08 8.04
CA ASP A 58 -30.06 -6.84 6.98
C ASP A 58 -30.73 -5.92 5.95
N ARG A 59 -31.41 -4.86 6.40
CA ARG A 59 -32.01 -3.84 5.51
C ARG A 59 -30.95 -3.15 4.66
N PHE A 60 -29.81 -2.78 5.25
CA PHE A 60 -28.70 -2.16 4.54
C PHE A 60 -28.09 -3.11 3.51
N ALA A 61 -27.83 -4.36 3.87
CA ALA A 61 -27.30 -5.37 2.96
C ALA A 61 -28.25 -5.63 1.77
N LYS A 62 -29.55 -5.74 2.03
CA LYS A 62 -30.59 -5.90 0.99
C LYS A 62 -30.68 -4.69 0.06
N LEU A 63 -30.59 -3.47 0.60
CA LEU A 63 -30.57 -2.23 -0.19
C LEU A 63 -29.35 -2.19 -1.12
N CYS A 64 -28.14 -2.37 -0.56
CA CYS A 64 -26.90 -2.35 -1.33
C CYS A 64 -26.89 -3.44 -2.41
N SER A 65 -27.30 -4.67 -2.08
CA SER A 65 -27.33 -5.78 -3.03
C SER A 65 -28.27 -5.51 -4.20
N ARG A 66 -29.47 -4.98 -3.94
CA ARG A 66 -30.42 -4.61 -5.00
C ARG A 66 -29.92 -3.44 -5.84
N TYR A 67 -29.32 -2.44 -5.21
CA TYR A 67 -28.80 -1.28 -5.92
C TYR A 67 -27.64 -1.64 -6.87
N PHE A 68 -26.65 -2.39 -6.37
CA PHE A 68 -25.51 -2.82 -7.18
C PHE A 68 -25.92 -3.86 -8.22
N GLY A 69 -26.78 -4.84 -7.86
CA GLY A 69 -27.19 -5.90 -8.77
C GLY A 69 -28.18 -5.47 -9.85
N GLY A 70 -29.07 -4.51 -9.54
CA GLY A 70 -30.15 -4.09 -10.46
C GLY A 70 -29.88 -2.81 -11.24
N HIS A 71 -29.03 -1.90 -10.74
CA HIS A 71 -28.92 -0.54 -11.32
C HIS A 71 -27.50 -0.11 -11.68
N LYS A 72 -26.51 -0.31 -10.80
CA LYS A 72 -25.18 0.29 -11.00
C LYS A 72 -24.16 -0.66 -11.62
N GLY A 73 -24.11 -1.92 -11.16
CA GLY A 73 -22.98 -2.81 -11.41
C GLY A 73 -21.67 -2.29 -10.77
N PHE A 74 -20.72 -3.17 -10.52
CA PHE A 74 -19.36 -2.78 -10.10
C PHE A 74 -18.38 -3.86 -10.56
N SER A 75 -17.32 -3.46 -11.26
CA SER A 75 -16.34 -4.38 -11.81
C SER A 75 -14.95 -3.75 -11.81
N ILE A 76 -13.93 -4.60 -11.94
CA ILE A 76 -12.52 -4.22 -12.05
C ILE A 76 -11.95 -4.89 -13.30
N GLY A 77 -11.28 -4.10 -14.13
CA GLY A 77 -10.63 -4.58 -15.35
C GLY A 77 -9.13 -4.28 -15.37
N ILE A 78 -8.43 -4.84 -16.37
CA ILE A 78 -7.02 -4.52 -16.62
C ILE A 78 -6.82 -3.03 -16.95
N SER A 79 -7.83 -2.38 -17.53
CA SER A 79 -7.84 -0.95 -17.83
C SER A 79 -7.70 -0.10 -16.56
N ASP A 80 -8.25 -0.55 -15.44
CA ASP A 80 -8.22 0.19 -14.17
C ASP A 80 -6.85 0.19 -13.52
N VAL A 81 -6.00 -0.78 -13.88
CA VAL A 81 -4.62 -0.93 -13.40
C VAL A 81 -3.59 -0.62 -14.49
N THR A 82 -4.02 -0.05 -15.62
CA THR A 82 -3.12 0.36 -16.70
C THR A 82 -2.53 1.74 -16.39
N PRO A 83 -1.21 1.87 -16.20
CA PRO A 83 -0.58 3.13 -15.82
C PRO A 83 -0.57 4.14 -16.98
N SER A 84 -1.04 5.36 -16.72
CA SER A 84 -1.01 6.47 -17.67
C SER A 84 0.43 6.91 -17.97
N LYS A 85 0.65 7.62 -19.10
CA LYS A 85 1.98 8.15 -19.46
C LYS A 85 2.57 9.04 -18.36
N LYS A 86 1.72 9.86 -17.72
CA LYS A 86 2.09 10.72 -16.59
C LYS A 86 2.56 9.88 -15.40
N LEU A 87 1.83 8.81 -15.07
CA LEU A 87 2.23 7.91 -13.97
C LEU A 87 3.55 7.20 -14.27
N LYS A 88 3.77 6.76 -15.52
CA LYS A 88 5.03 6.10 -15.93
C LYS A 88 6.23 7.04 -15.77
N ALA A 89 6.10 8.30 -16.18
CA ALA A 89 7.14 9.31 -16.01
C ALA A 89 7.42 9.57 -14.52
N LEU A 90 6.36 9.78 -13.73
CA LEU A 90 6.50 10.02 -12.29
C LEU A 90 7.10 8.81 -11.54
N LYS A 91 6.73 7.59 -11.93
CA LYS A 91 7.36 6.35 -11.45
C LYS A 91 8.87 6.37 -11.74
N PHE A 92 9.25 6.70 -12.97
CA PHE A 92 10.65 6.74 -13.38
C PHE A 92 11.44 7.75 -12.54
N ASP A 93 10.90 8.95 -12.33
CA ASP A 93 11.56 10.00 -11.53
C ASP A 93 11.72 9.58 -10.07
N ILE A 94 10.68 8.98 -9.46
CA ILE A 94 10.75 8.48 -8.08
C ILE A 94 11.82 7.39 -7.95
N LEU A 95 11.79 6.39 -8.86
CA LEU A 95 12.76 5.30 -8.87
C LEU A 95 14.19 5.81 -9.06
N HIS A 96 14.40 6.68 -10.05
CA HIS A 96 15.70 7.25 -10.34
C HIS A 96 16.26 8.01 -9.12
N ASN A 97 15.45 8.86 -8.50
CA ASN A 97 15.85 9.60 -7.30
C ASN A 97 16.21 8.68 -6.12
N GLY A 98 15.47 7.59 -5.92
CA GLY A 98 15.80 6.62 -4.88
C GLY A 98 17.06 5.82 -5.17
N TYR A 99 17.26 5.39 -6.42
CA TYR A 99 18.48 4.70 -6.83
C TYR A 99 19.71 5.59 -6.68
N THR A 100 19.62 6.87 -7.04
CA THR A 100 20.71 7.83 -6.86
C THR A 100 21.06 8.01 -5.38
N LYS A 101 20.06 8.10 -4.50
CA LYS A 101 20.27 8.15 -3.04
C LYS A 101 20.87 6.85 -2.48
N ALA A 102 20.43 5.69 -2.96
CA ALA A 102 21.01 4.41 -2.57
C ALA A 102 22.48 4.33 -3.01
N ALA A 103 22.77 4.72 -4.25
CA ALA A 103 24.13 4.73 -4.80
C ALA A 103 25.05 5.71 -4.04
N SER A 104 24.56 6.88 -3.63
CA SER A 104 25.37 7.81 -2.82
C SER A 104 25.73 7.23 -1.45
N ASN A 105 24.79 6.53 -0.79
CA ASN A 105 25.07 5.86 0.49
C ASN A 105 26.06 4.70 0.34
N ILE A 106 25.96 3.93 -0.75
CA ILE A 106 26.92 2.87 -1.06
C ILE A 106 28.32 3.46 -1.30
N LYS A 107 28.43 4.61 -2.00
CA LYS A 107 29.72 5.30 -2.16
C LYS A 107 30.32 5.76 -0.83
N LEU A 108 29.52 6.33 0.07
CA LEU A 108 30.00 6.72 1.41
C LEU A 108 30.49 5.51 2.22
N TYR A 109 29.86 4.35 2.04
CA TYR A 109 30.32 3.09 2.62
C TYR A 109 31.65 2.65 2.03
N ASP A 110 31.79 2.68 0.69
CA ASP A 110 33.03 2.31 0.00
C ASP A 110 34.20 3.25 0.36
N GLU A 111 33.92 4.53 0.62
CA GLU A 111 34.87 5.54 1.07
C GLU A 111 35.14 5.50 2.59
N GLY A 112 34.39 4.71 3.36
CA GLY A 112 34.51 4.61 4.81
C GLY A 112 34.06 5.87 5.59
N THR A 113 33.32 6.77 4.94
CA THR A 113 32.85 8.05 5.50
C THR A 113 31.39 7.99 5.99
N LEU A 114 30.78 6.80 5.97
CA LEU A 114 29.41 6.58 6.39
C LEU A 114 29.22 6.79 7.91
N GLU A 115 28.24 7.60 8.29
CA GLU A 115 27.86 7.78 9.69
C GLU A 115 27.23 6.50 10.26
N LEU A 116 27.77 6.03 11.38
CA LEU A 116 27.27 4.85 12.09
C LEU A 116 26.01 5.19 12.87
N ARG A 117 25.02 4.30 12.82
CA ARG A 117 23.88 4.36 13.72
C ARG A 117 24.28 3.86 15.11
N PRO A 118 23.69 4.42 16.19
CA PRO A 118 23.99 3.97 17.55
C PRO A 118 23.73 2.47 17.71
N GLY A 119 24.76 1.71 18.08
CA GLY A 119 24.66 0.27 18.32
C GLY A 119 24.69 -0.61 17.07
N CYS A 120 25.02 -0.06 15.90
CA CYS A 120 25.12 -0.81 14.64
C CYS A 120 26.54 -0.78 14.06
N ASP A 121 26.92 -1.86 13.38
CA ASP A 121 28.15 -1.90 12.57
C ASP A 121 28.02 -1.05 11.30
N LEU A 122 29.13 -0.82 10.59
CA LEU A 122 29.15 -0.03 9.34
C LEU A 122 28.21 -0.61 8.27
N LEU A 123 28.25 -1.93 8.06
CA LEU A 123 27.39 -2.62 7.10
C LEU A 123 25.92 -2.64 7.56
N GLN A 124 25.67 -2.86 8.84
CA GLN A 124 24.31 -2.84 9.40
C GLN A 124 23.68 -1.45 9.28
N SER A 125 24.46 -0.39 9.55
CA SER A 125 24.04 1.00 9.38
C SER A 125 23.67 1.30 7.93
N LEU A 126 24.48 0.84 6.96
CA LEU A 126 24.17 0.96 5.54
C LEU A 126 22.86 0.22 5.18
N GLU A 127 22.73 -1.04 5.60
CA GLU A 127 21.54 -1.85 5.31
C GLU A 127 20.26 -1.22 5.87
N GLU A 128 20.30 -0.68 7.09
CA GLU A 128 19.16 0.00 7.68
C GLU A 128 18.81 1.30 6.92
N MET A 129 19.82 2.08 6.50
CA MET A 129 19.60 3.28 5.68
C MET A 129 19.02 2.93 4.30
N LEU A 130 19.55 1.91 3.63
CA LEU A 130 19.05 1.45 2.33
C LEU A 130 17.62 0.92 2.45
N ASN A 131 17.31 0.12 3.47
CA ASN A 131 15.95 -0.34 3.74
C ASN A 131 14.99 0.83 3.97
N GLY A 132 15.41 1.85 4.74
CA GLY A 132 14.61 3.05 4.96
C GLY A 132 14.34 3.83 3.67
N ILE A 133 15.36 4.02 2.81
CA ILE A 133 15.22 4.72 1.53
C ILE A 133 14.27 3.96 0.59
N LEU A 134 14.49 2.65 0.43
CA LEU A 134 13.72 1.81 -0.50
C LEU A 134 12.29 1.57 0.00
N GLY A 135 12.08 1.48 1.31
CA GLY A 135 10.76 1.44 1.95
C GLY A 135 9.97 2.72 1.69
N LYS A 136 10.56 3.89 1.94
CA LYS A 136 9.94 5.19 1.64
C LYS A 136 9.61 5.35 0.17
N LEU A 137 10.49 4.87 -0.71
CA LEU A 137 10.28 4.94 -2.15
C LEU A 137 9.00 4.23 -2.60
N ARG A 138 8.75 3.03 -2.07
CA ARG A 138 7.52 2.27 -2.32
C ARG A 138 6.27 3.03 -1.85
N GLU A 139 6.34 3.64 -0.67
CA GLU A 139 5.23 4.42 -0.10
C GLU A 139 4.94 5.68 -0.93
N SER A 140 5.97 6.45 -1.29
CA SER A 140 5.83 7.64 -2.15
C SER A 140 5.26 7.28 -3.51
N ALA A 141 5.76 6.20 -4.12
CA ALA A 141 5.25 5.68 -5.38
C ALA A 141 3.76 5.30 -5.29
N GLY A 142 3.32 4.71 -4.17
CA GLY A 142 1.93 4.36 -3.94
C GLY A 142 1.01 5.56 -3.71
N GLN A 143 1.48 6.57 -2.96
CA GLN A 143 0.71 7.80 -2.72
C GLN A 143 0.50 8.59 -4.01
N GLU A 144 1.55 8.78 -4.80
CA GLU A 144 1.43 9.49 -6.08
C GLU A 144 0.58 8.70 -7.08
N ALA A 145 0.64 7.37 -7.03
CA ALA A 145 -0.24 6.52 -7.82
C ALA A 145 -1.73 6.70 -7.46
N MET A 146 -2.06 6.76 -6.17
CA MET A 146 -3.43 7.05 -5.72
C MET A 146 -3.93 8.43 -6.17
N LYS A 147 -3.06 9.45 -6.14
CA LYS A 147 -3.40 10.81 -6.60
C LYS A 147 -3.61 10.88 -8.12
N ALA A 148 -2.89 10.05 -8.88
CA ALA A 148 -2.93 10.06 -10.33
C ALA A 148 -4.12 9.27 -10.91
N LEU A 149 -4.64 8.29 -10.16
CA LEU A 149 -5.86 7.56 -10.53
C LEU A 149 -7.09 8.47 -10.37
N ASP A 150 -8.05 8.36 -11.29
CA ASP A 150 -9.31 9.08 -11.16
C ASP A 150 -10.13 8.58 -9.96
N TRP A 151 -10.94 9.44 -9.36
CA TRP A 151 -11.81 9.07 -8.23
C TRP A 151 -12.84 8.00 -8.60
N SER A 152 -13.18 7.88 -9.89
CA SER A 152 -14.12 6.88 -10.42
C SER A 152 -13.49 5.50 -10.62
N ASN A 153 -12.16 5.37 -10.50
CA ASN A 153 -11.44 4.12 -10.72
C ASN A 153 -11.80 3.06 -9.67
N ALA A 154 -12.19 1.87 -10.11
CA ALA A 154 -12.69 0.81 -9.22
C ALA A 154 -11.70 0.38 -8.12
N PRO A 155 -10.42 0.04 -8.41
CA PRO A 155 -9.43 -0.25 -7.37
C PRO A 155 -9.29 0.87 -6.34
N ARG A 156 -9.27 2.13 -6.79
CA ARG A 156 -9.17 3.29 -5.90
C ARG A 156 -10.39 3.38 -4.97
N ILE A 157 -11.60 3.26 -5.51
CA ILE A 157 -12.84 3.25 -4.73
C ILE A 157 -12.81 2.14 -3.68
N MET A 158 -12.38 0.92 -4.06
CA MET A 158 -12.32 -0.23 -3.15
C MET A 158 -11.35 0.00 -1.98
N ALA A 159 -10.19 0.59 -2.26
CA ALA A 159 -9.19 0.90 -1.25
C ALA A 159 -9.64 2.05 -0.33
N GLU A 160 -10.23 3.12 -0.87
CA GLU A 160 -10.72 4.26 -0.09
C GLU A 160 -11.93 3.90 0.77
N CYS A 161 -12.87 3.09 0.27
CA CYS A 161 -14.03 2.64 1.04
C CYS A 161 -13.68 1.57 2.08
N GLY A 162 -12.51 0.94 1.95
CA GLY A 162 -11.99 -0.10 2.84
C GLY A 162 -12.66 -1.47 2.64
N SER A 163 -13.21 -1.75 1.46
CA SER A 163 -13.86 -3.03 1.16
C SER A 163 -12.86 -4.15 0.92
N LYS A 164 -11.88 -3.92 0.04
CA LYS A 164 -10.79 -4.87 -0.22
C LYS A 164 -9.62 -4.16 -0.88
N GLY A 165 -8.41 -4.57 -0.49
CA GLY A 165 -7.18 -3.97 -0.97
C GLY A 165 -6.83 -2.67 -0.24
N SER A 166 -5.66 -2.17 -0.53
CA SER A 166 -5.06 -0.98 0.07
C SER A 166 -4.30 -0.19 -0.98
N SER A 167 -3.86 1.02 -0.63
CA SER A 167 -2.94 1.82 -1.47
C SER A 167 -1.67 1.04 -1.82
N LEU A 168 -1.22 0.14 -0.95
CA LEU A 168 -0.08 -0.75 -1.21
C LEU A 168 -0.38 -1.70 -2.37
N ASN A 169 -1.54 -2.36 -2.38
CA ASN A 169 -1.87 -3.30 -3.45
C ASN A 169 -1.95 -2.59 -4.81
N ILE A 170 -2.54 -1.39 -4.84
CA ILE A 170 -2.60 -0.57 -6.05
C ILE A 170 -1.18 -0.21 -6.50
N SER A 171 -0.32 0.26 -5.58
CA SER A 171 1.08 0.56 -5.87
C SER A 171 1.82 -0.62 -6.50
N GLN A 172 1.63 -1.83 -5.98
CA GLN A 172 2.27 -3.05 -6.51
C GLN A 172 1.74 -3.43 -7.90
N MET A 173 0.46 -3.19 -8.16
CA MET A 173 -0.13 -3.45 -9.48
C MET A 173 0.38 -2.46 -10.55
N ILE A 174 0.45 -1.16 -10.24
CA ILE A 174 0.67 -0.12 -11.26
C ILE A 174 2.04 0.58 -11.22
N SER A 175 2.70 0.61 -10.06
CA SER A 175 3.94 1.36 -9.84
C SER A 175 5.15 0.45 -9.64
N CYS A 176 5.37 -0.10 -8.44
CA CYS A 176 6.44 -1.06 -8.17
C CYS A 176 6.07 -2.01 -7.02
N VAL A 177 6.58 -3.24 -7.06
CA VAL A 177 6.37 -4.20 -5.96
C VAL A 177 7.16 -3.80 -4.72
N GLY A 178 8.39 -3.30 -4.91
CA GLY A 178 9.27 -2.77 -3.87
C GLY A 178 10.24 -3.80 -3.28
N GLN A 179 10.86 -3.43 -2.16
CA GLN A 179 11.89 -4.23 -1.49
C GLN A 179 11.31 -5.55 -0.95
N GLN A 180 11.92 -6.67 -1.33
CA GLN A 180 11.69 -7.98 -0.72
C GLN A 180 12.65 -8.20 0.43
N ALA A 181 12.15 -8.76 1.53
CA ALA A 181 12.93 -9.07 2.71
C ALA A 181 12.75 -10.56 3.06
N VAL A 182 13.78 -11.14 3.68
CA VAL A 182 13.77 -12.47 4.29
C VAL A 182 14.46 -12.36 5.64
N GLY A 183 13.82 -12.83 6.70
CA GLY A 183 14.31 -12.74 8.08
C GLY A 183 14.46 -11.30 8.58
N GLY A 184 13.60 -10.39 8.11
CA GLY A 184 13.66 -8.96 8.45
C GLY A 184 14.78 -8.15 7.79
N HIS A 185 15.61 -8.80 6.95
CA HIS A 185 16.71 -8.16 6.25
C HIS A 185 16.48 -8.19 4.74
N ARG A 186 17.23 -7.37 3.97
CA ARG A 186 17.27 -7.54 2.51
C ARG A 186 17.79 -8.93 2.17
N ILE A 187 17.55 -9.37 0.92
CA ILE A 187 17.98 -10.70 0.48
C ILE A 187 19.47 -10.90 0.75
N GLN A 188 19.76 -11.91 1.57
CA GLN A 188 21.12 -12.27 1.98
C GLN A 188 21.84 -13.04 0.88
N ASP A 189 23.17 -13.08 0.96
CA ASP A 189 23.98 -13.79 -0.02
C ASP A 189 23.87 -15.31 0.19
N GLY A 190 23.12 -15.97 -0.68
CA GLY A 190 22.99 -17.43 -0.70
C GLY A 190 24.14 -18.13 -1.43
N PHE A 191 24.89 -17.41 -2.25
CA PHE A 191 26.13 -17.88 -2.88
C PHE A 191 27.35 -17.23 -2.21
N VAL A 192 28.55 -17.61 -2.64
CA VAL A 192 29.81 -16.98 -2.19
C VAL A 192 29.79 -15.47 -2.49
N ASN A 193 29.53 -14.66 -1.47
CA ASN A 193 29.49 -13.19 -1.49
C ASN A 193 28.56 -12.57 -2.55
N ARG A 194 27.46 -13.23 -2.90
CA ARG A 194 26.43 -12.70 -3.81
C ARG A 194 25.09 -13.41 -3.65
N THR A 195 24.02 -12.76 -4.08
CA THR A 195 22.64 -13.29 -4.01
C THR A 195 22.30 -14.24 -5.15
N LEU A 196 22.75 -13.94 -6.38
CA LEU A 196 22.58 -14.76 -7.58
C LEU A 196 23.85 -14.77 -8.43
N PRO A 197 24.09 -15.81 -9.24
CA PRO A 197 25.25 -15.89 -10.13
C PRO A 197 25.28 -14.81 -11.21
N HIS A 198 24.14 -14.15 -11.45
CA HIS A 198 23.99 -13.04 -12.40
C HIS A 198 24.49 -11.70 -11.86
N PHE A 199 24.72 -11.58 -10.55
CA PHE A 199 25.26 -10.38 -9.93
C PHE A 199 26.75 -10.52 -9.64
N GLN A 200 27.43 -9.37 -9.62
CA GLN A 200 28.83 -9.28 -9.25
C GLN A 200 29.03 -9.62 -7.76
N TYR A 201 30.23 -10.06 -7.42
CA TYR A 201 30.62 -10.28 -6.03
C TYR A 201 30.46 -8.99 -5.21
N HIS A 202 30.03 -9.13 -3.96
CA HIS A 202 29.82 -8.05 -3.00
C HIS A 202 28.85 -6.95 -3.46
N SER A 203 27.93 -7.25 -4.38
CA SER A 203 27.00 -6.24 -4.89
C SER A 203 25.94 -5.84 -3.84
N LEU A 204 25.96 -4.56 -3.44
CA LEU A 204 25.00 -3.98 -2.47
C LEU A 204 23.85 -3.21 -3.13
N ILE A 205 23.84 -3.15 -4.48
CA ILE A 205 22.83 -2.40 -5.24
C ILE A 205 21.42 -2.96 -4.94
N PRO A 206 20.36 -2.12 -4.99
CA PRO A 206 19.03 -2.58 -4.62
C PRO A 206 18.54 -3.77 -5.46
N ALA A 207 18.83 -3.79 -6.77
CA ALA A 207 18.44 -4.89 -7.66
C ALA A 207 19.09 -6.23 -7.27
N ALA A 208 20.34 -6.22 -6.81
CA ALA A 208 21.04 -7.43 -6.36
C ALA A 208 20.49 -7.93 -5.01
N LYS A 209 19.96 -7.02 -4.19
CA LYS A 209 19.50 -7.30 -2.83
C LYS A 209 17.96 -7.33 -2.72
N GLY A 210 17.27 -7.65 -3.81
CA GLY A 210 15.83 -7.97 -3.79
C GLY A 210 14.86 -6.80 -3.96
N PHE A 211 15.31 -5.65 -4.44
CA PHE A 211 14.39 -4.57 -4.81
C PHE A 211 13.72 -4.86 -6.17
N VAL A 212 12.39 -4.90 -6.18
CA VAL A 212 11.59 -5.10 -7.39
C VAL A 212 11.04 -3.76 -7.88
N ALA A 213 11.61 -3.25 -8.96
CA ALA A 213 11.27 -1.95 -9.55
C ALA A 213 10.06 -2.04 -10.49
N ASN A 214 9.81 -3.22 -11.03
CA ASN A 214 8.66 -3.49 -11.86
C ASN A 214 7.37 -3.65 -11.04
N SER A 215 6.24 -3.44 -11.70
CA SER A 215 4.92 -3.73 -11.14
C SER A 215 4.38 -5.03 -11.73
N PHE A 216 3.28 -5.54 -11.16
CA PHE A 216 2.60 -6.69 -11.74
C PHE A 216 2.06 -6.42 -13.15
N TYR A 217 1.70 -5.17 -13.46
CA TYR A 217 1.30 -4.78 -14.81
C TYR A 217 2.46 -4.84 -15.81
N THR A 218 3.66 -4.36 -15.44
CA THR A 218 4.81 -4.39 -16.36
C THR A 218 5.44 -5.77 -16.48
N GLY A 219 5.19 -6.66 -15.52
CA GLY A 219 5.86 -7.96 -15.40
C GLY A 219 7.21 -7.82 -14.72
N LEU A 220 7.61 -8.89 -14.01
CA LEU A 220 8.86 -8.96 -13.27
C LEU A 220 9.95 -9.59 -14.14
N THR A 221 11.18 -9.14 -13.99
CA THR A 221 12.36 -9.82 -14.55
C THR A 221 12.62 -11.14 -13.80
N ALA A 222 13.42 -12.04 -14.39
CA ALA A 222 13.70 -13.35 -13.78
C ALA A 222 14.31 -13.23 -12.37
N THR A 223 15.22 -12.28 -12.15
CA THR A 223 15.83 -12.03 -10.83
C THR A 223 14.83 -11.46 -9.83
N GLU A 224 14.01 -10.50 -10.25
CA GLU A 224 12.93 -9.94 -9.43
C GLU A 224 11.89 -10.99 -9.04
N PHE A 225 11.49 -11.84 -9.99
CA PHE A 225 10.55 -12.93 -9.75
C PHE A 225 11.10 -13.88 -8.69
N PHE A 226 12.35 -14.31 -8.82
CA PHE A 226 12.98 -15.20 -7.84
C PHE A 226 13.01 -14.57 -6.44
N PHE A 227 13.46 -13.32 -6.31
CA PHE A 227 13.44 -12.63 -5.01
C PHE A 227 12.03 -12.42 -4.45
N HIS A 228 11.05 -12.16 -5.30
CA HIS A 228 9.65 -12.06 -4.89
C HIS A 228 9.13 -13.41 -4.35
N THR A 229 9.48 -14.53 -4.99
CA THR A 229 9.10 -15.85 -4.47
C THR A 229 9.79 -16.21 -3.16
N MET A 230 11.02 -15.74 -2.92
CA MET A 230 11.69 -15.93 -1.62
C MET A 230 10.91 -15.26 -0.48
N GLY A 231 10.57 -13.97 -0.64
CA GLY A 231 9.78 -13.25 0.36
C GLY A 231 8.38 -13.83 0.51
N GLY A 232 7.75 -14.25 -0.60
CA GLY A 232 6.47 -14.94 -0.57
C GLY A 232 6.51 -16.29 0.18
N ARG A 233 7.62 -17.04 0.07
CA ARG A 233 7.79 -18.32 0.75
C ARG A 233 7.90 -18.13 2.26
N GLU A 234 8.63 -17.11 2.74
CA GLU A 234 8.70 -16.79 4.16
C GLU A 234 7.29 -16.59 4.75
N GLY A 235 6.47 -15.74 4.13
CA GLY A 235 5.11 -15.51 4.60
C GLY A 235 4.22 -16.76 4.60
N LEU A 236 4.43 -17.69 3.65
CA LEU A 236 3.71 -18.97 3.63
C LEU A 236 4.16 -19.91 4.76
N VAL A 237 5.45 -19.89 5.11
CA VAL A 237 5.99 -20.70 6.22
C VAL A 237 5.53 -20.13 7.55
N ASP A 238 5.54 -18.81 7.73
CA ASP A 238 5.05 -18.15 8.95
C ASP A 238 3.55 -18.37 9.21
N THR A 239 2.78 -18.65 8.15
CA THR A 239 1.34 -18.91 8.23
C THR A 239 1.02 -20.39 8.55
N ALA A 240 1.91 -21.31 8.17
CA ALA A 240 1.71 -22.76 8.27
C ALA A 240 2.00 -23.29 9.68
#